data_AF-A0A969VZE2-F1
#
_entry.id   AF-A0A969VZE2-F1
#
_cell.length_a   1.000
_cell.length_b   1.000
_cell.length_c   1.000
_cell.angle_alpha   90.00
_cell.angle_beta   90.00
_cell.angle_gamma   90.00
#
_symmetry.space_group_name_H-M   'P 1'
#
loop_
_entity.id
_entity.type
_entity.pdbx_description
1 polymer ?
#
loop_
_entity_poly.entity_id
_entity_poly.type
_entity_poly.pdbx_seq_one_letter_code
_entity_poly.pdbx_strand_id
1 'polypeptide(L)'
;MGLFEEKPHAVFLDGNYTFHVMPSEGNVSWKGLLIPNIRVEVDHETLFNPEDSWPPLGALTRIEDRLCMMARLEARGPFSSVSPIVIQSGLPPCLNQQRAGFKRWTIVLGSGLDRRELFTVDVTDKPGAD
;
A
#
# COMPACT_ATOMS: atom_id res chain seq x y z
N MET A 1 -0.43 -4.60 7.44
CA MET A 1 -1.11 -5.79 6.88
C MET A 1 -2.14 -5.27 5.89
N GLY A 2 -2.31 -5.92 4.75
CA GLY A 2 -3.35 -5.61 3.78
C GLY A 2 -4.18 -6.85 3.43
N LEU A 3 -5.26 -6.67 2.68
CA LEU A 3 -6.13 -7.73 2.20
C LEU A 3 -5.94 -7.92 0.70
N PHE A 4 -5.82 -9.19 0.29
CA PHE A 4 -5.92 -9.64 -1.09
C PHE A 4 -6.83 -10.86 -1.13
N GLU A 5 -7.84 -10.84 -2.00
CA GLU A 5 -8.94 -11.83 -2.01
C GLU A 5 -9.56 -12.06 -0.62
N GLU A 6 -9.77 -10.97 0.13
CA GLU A 6 -10.32 -10.97 1.50
C GLU A 6 -9.48 -11.77 2.53
N LYS A 7 -8.23 -12.10 2.19
CA LYS A 7 -7.29 -12.80 3.08
C LYS A 7 -6.15 -11.88 3.53
N PRO A 8 -5.67 -12.03 4.78
CA PRO A 8 -4.61 -11.19 5.30
C PRO A 8 -3.27 -11.49 4.62
N HIS A 9 -2.65 -10.45 4.07
CA HIS A 9 -1.33 -10.49 3.46
C HIS A 9 -0.38 -9.48 4.12
N ALA A 10 0.88 -9.88 4.24
CA ALA A 10 1.96 -8.97 4.58
C ALA A 10 2.51 -8.36 3.31
N VAL A 11 2.79 -7.05 3.34
CA VAL A 11 3.52 -6.37 2.27
C VAL A 11 4.83 -5.86 2.82
N PHE A 12 5.92 -6.18 2.13
CA PHE A 12 7.26 -5.72 2.48
C PHE A 12 7.47 -4.32 1.92
N LEU A 13 7.97 -3.39 2.73
CA LEU A 13 8.16 -1.99 2.34
C LEU A 13 9.63 -1.64 2.07
N ASP A 14 10.55 -2.55 2.36
CA ASP A 14 11.99 -2.36 2.21
C ASP A 14 12.71 -3.71 1.96
N GLY A 15 13.99 -3.65 1.62
CA GLY A 15 14.87 -4.78 1.36
C GLY A 15 14.70 -5.41 -0.02
N ASN A 16 15.22 -6.63 -0.18
CA ASN A 16 15.23 -7.33 -1.48
C ASN A 16 13.83 -7.71 -2.00
N TYR A 17 12.82 -7.67 -1.13
CA TYR A 17 11.43 -8.00 -1.45
C TYR A 17 10.53 -6.76 -1.39
N THR A 18 11.08 -5.55 -1.54
CA THR A 18 10.31 -4.30 -1.50
C THR A 18 9.10 -4.37 -2.44
N PHE A 19 7.91 -4.14 -1.86
CA PHE A 19 6.59 -4.25 -2.48
C PHE A 19 6.15 -5.65 -2.91
N HIS A 20 6.79 -6.72 -2.41
CA HIS A 20 6.25 -8.07 -2.52
C HIS A 20 5.18 -8.32 -1.47
N VAL A 21 4.24 -9.20 -1.81
CA VAL A 21 3.12 -9.60 -0.99
C VAL A 21 3.20 -11.08 -0.68
N MET A 22 3.04 -11.43 0.59
CA MET A 22 2.98 -12.82 1.03
C MET A 22 1.73 -13.08 1.87
N PRO A 23 1.07 -14.25 1.71
CA PRO A 23 0.01 -14.68 2.61
C PRO A 23 0.50 -14.65 4.07
N SER A 24 -0.32 -14.08 4.96
CA SER A 24 0.03 -13.96 6.39
C SER A 24 -0.94 -14.69 7.32
N GLU A 25 -2.00 -15.28 6.76
CA GLU A 25 -2.97 -16.09 7.49
C GLU A 25 -2.30 -17.24 8.23
N GLY A 26 -2.58 -17.37 9.54
CA GLY A 26 -2.04 -18.45 10.37
C GLY A 26 -0.52 -18.39 10.61
N ASN A 27 0.17 -17.34 10.18
CA ASN A 27 1.61 -17.24 10.38
C ASN A 27 1.93 -16.82 11.84
N VAL A 28 2.44 -17.77 12.61
CA VAL A 28 2.88 -17.59 14.02
C VAL A 28 4.38 -17.35 14.17
N SER A 29 5.13 -17.36 13.06
CA SER A 29 6.60 -17.31 13.06
C SER A 29 7.16 -15.93 12.73
N TRP A 30 6.32 -14.89 12.68
CA TRP A 30 6.78 -13.52 12.48
C TRP A 30 7.79 -13.15 13.57
N LYS A 31 9.05 -12.97 13.17
CA LYS A 31 10.10 -12.42 14.02
C LYS A 31 10.09 -10.91 13.83
N GLY A 32 9.71 -10.16 14.86
CA GLY A 32 9.66 -8.71 14.79
C GLY A 32 8.69 -8.09 15.79
N LEU A 33 8.51 -6.78 15.68
CA LEU A 33 7.56 -6.01 16.46
C LEU A 33 6.32 -5.72 15.61
N LEU A 34 5.14 -6.09 16.11
CA LEU A 34 3.88 -5.65 15.55
C LEU A 34 3.52 -4.31 16.18
N ILE A 35 3.47 -3.25 15.36
CA ILE A 35 3.05 -1.92 15.80
C ILE A 35 1.60 -1.72 15.33
N PRO A 36 0.59 -1.89 16.20
CA PRO A 36 -0.80 -1.63 15.86
C PRO A 36 -1.09 -0.12 15.84
N ASN A 37 -2.29 0.25 15.38
CA ASN A 37 -2.82 1.61 15.43
C ASN A 37 -1.93 2.66 14.74
N ILE A 38 -1.28 2.26 13.66
CA ILE A 38 -0.61 3.18 12.76
C ILE A 38 -1.64 3.97 11.95
N ARG A 39 -1.24 5.12 11.45
CA ARG A 39 -1.98 5.89 10.44
C ARG A 39 -1.16 5.96 9.17
N VAL A 40 -1.84 5.99 8.04
CA VAL A 40 -1.24 6.22 6.73
C VAL A 40 -1.59 7.64 6.31
N GLU A 41 -0.58 8.49 6.17
CA GLU A 41 -0.71 9.87 5.69
C GLU A 41 -0.24 9.92 4.24
N VAL A 42 -1.01 10.54 3.35
CA VAL A 42 -0.69 10.69 1.92
C VAL A 42 -0.18 12.10 1.60
N ASP A 43 0.72 12.22 0.63
CA ASP A 43 1.22 13.51 0.17
C ASP A 43 0.46 13.98 -1.10
N HIS A 44 -0.29 15.06 -0.96
CA HIS A 44 -1.10 15.64 -2.04
C HIS A 44 -0.25 16.26 -3.17
N GLU A 45 1.03 16.60 -2.93
CA GLU A 45 1.91 17.12 -3.98
C GLU A 45 2.33 16.05 -4.97
N THR A 46 2.18 14.77 -4.61
CA THR A 46 2.50 13.61 -5.45
C THR A 46 1.27 12.93 -6.04
N LEU A 47 0.15 13.66 -6.09
CA LEU A 47 -1.12 13.21 -6.65
C LEU A 47 -0.98 12.92 -8.16
N PHE A 48 -1.56 11.82 -8.61
CA PHE A 48 -1.71 11.51 -10.03
C PHE A 48 -3.06 10.83 -10.31
N ASN A 49 -3.50 10.89 -11.57
CA ASN A 49 -4.65 10.13 -12.02
C ASN A 49 -4.21 8.69 -12.36
N PRO A 50 -4.70 7.65 -11.64
CA PRO A 50 -4.33 6.26 -11.91
C PRO A 50 -4.92 5.71 -13.22
N GLU A 51 -5.77 6.46 -13.91
CA GLU A 51 -6.28 6.09 -15.24
C GLU A 51 -5.35 6.53 -16.38
N ASP A 52 -4.52 7.56 -16.15
CA ASP A 52 -3.60 8.09 -17.18
C ASP A 52 -2.38 7.18 -17.38
N SER A 53 -2.01 6.41 -16.35
CA SER A 53 -0.87 5.50 -16.38
C SER A 53 -1.00 4.42 -15.31
N TRP A 54 -0.34 3.28 -15.53
CA TRP A 54 -0.23 2.25 -14.50
C TRP A 54 0.49 2.81 -13.26
N PRO A 55 -0.13 2.74 -12.07
CA PRO A 55 0.53 3.20 -10.85
C PRO A 55 1.84 2.42 -10.59
N PRO A 56 2.92 3.09 -10.17
CA PRO A 56 4.16 2.39 -9.81
C PRO A 56 3.96 1.52 -8.56
N LEU A 57 4.78 0.48 -8.42
CA LEU A 57 4.79 -0.33 -7.18
C LEU A 57 5.08 0.54 -5.97
N GLY A 58 4.35 0.28 -4.88
CA GLY A 58 4.41 1.07 -3.67
C GLY A 58 3.53 2.32 -3.68
N ALA A 59 3.00 2.75 -4.83
CA ALA A 59 2.02 3.85 -4.83
C ALA A 59 0.73 3.43 -4.14
N LEU A 60 0.08 4.40 -3.50
CA LEU A 60 -1.28 4.22 -2.99
C LEU A 60 -2.28 4.70 -4.02
N THR A 61 -3.42 4.02 -4.08
CA THR A 61 -4.56 4.43 -4.91
C THR A 61 -5.84 4.38 -4.09
N ARG A 62 -6.54 5.50 -4.06
CA ARG A 62 -7.89 5.62 -3.51
C ARG A 62 -8.89 5.21 -4.60
N ILE A 63 -9.67 4.18 -4.32
CA ILE A 63 -10.69 3.63 -5.23
C ILE A 63 -11.93 3.30 -4.39
N GLU A 64 -13.12 3.76 -4.80
CA GLU A 64 -14.40 3.48 -4.12
C GLU A 64 -14.38 3.82 -2.62
N ASP A 65 -14.44 2.86 -1.71
CA ASP A 65 -14.35 2.99 -0.24
C ASP A 65 -12.99 2.48 0.31
N ARG A 66 -12.02 2.21 -0.56
CA ARG A 66 -10.74 1.58 -0.24
C ARG A 66 -9.53 2.46 -0.53
N LEU A 67 -8.51 2.27 0.29
CA LEU A 67 -7.14 2.66 -0.02
C LEU A 67 -6.35 1.38 -0.33
N CYS A 68 -5.73 1.33 -1.50
CA CYS A 68 -4.99 0.18 -1.98
C CYS A 68 -3.52 0.56 -2.23
N MET A 69 -2.60 -0.39 -2.05
CA MET A 69 -1.21 -0.24 -2.48
C MET A 69 -0.94 -1.16 -3.67
N MET A 70 -0.25 -0.66 -4.69
CA MET A 70 0.21 -1.53 -5.78
C MET A 70 1.41 -2.36 -5.32
N ALA A 71 1.30 -3.67 -5.41
CA ALA A 71 2.34 -4.58 -4.95
C ALA A 71 2.44 -5.83 -5.85
N ARG A 72 3.58 -6.52 -5.80
CA ARG A 72 3.84 -7.76 -6.51
C ARG A 72 3.33 -8.95 -5.71
N LEU A 73 2.41 -9.71 -6.27
CA LEU A 73 2.04 -11.02 -5.77
C LEU A 73 3.07 -12.04 -6.25
N GLU A 74 3.62 -12.82 -5.33
CA GLU A 74 4.32 -14.04 -5.71
C GLU A 74 3.29 -15.05 -6.21
N ALA A 75 3.17 -15.19 -7.53
CA ALA A 75 2.42 -16.28 -8.11
C ALA A 75 3.20 -17.59 -7.93
N ARG A 76 2.47 -18.70 -7.76
CA ARG A 76 3.03 -20.06 -7.90
C ARG A 76 3.27 -20.35 -9.40
N GLY A 77 4.21 -19.66 -10.03
CA GLY A 77 4.51 -19.80 -11.46
C GLY A 77 5.50 -18.74 -11.99
N PRO A 78 5.89 -18.79 -13.27
CA PRO A 78 6.93 -17.92 -13.84
C PRO A 78 6.52 -16.44 -14.01
N PHE A 79 5.29 -16.07 -13.63
CA PHE A 79 4.76 -14.72 -13.82
C PHE A 79 4.38 -14.11 -12.46
N SER A 80 5.17 -13.17 -11.94
CA SER A 80 4.71 -12.30 -10.85
C SER A 80 3.62 -11.38 -11.38
N SER A 81 2.48 -11.27 -10.70
CA SER A 81 1.44 -10.30 -11.06
C SER A 81 1.51 -9.07 -10.17
N VAL A 82 1.23 -7.90 -10.74
CA VAL A 82 1.05 -6.65 -9.99
C VAL A 82 -0.43 -6.50 -9.69
N SER A 83 -0.77 -6.21 -8.43
CA SER A 83 -2.17 -6.14 -7.99
C SER A 83 -2.37 -5.11 -6.88
N PRO A 84 -3.55 -4.46 -6.81
CA PRO A 84 -3.90 -3.61 -5.70
C PRO A 84 -4.18 -4.44 -4.43
N ILE A 85 -3.44 -4.15 -3.36
CA ILE A 85 -3.63 -4.74 -2.03
C ILE A 85 -4.38 -3.73 -1.16
N VAL A 86 -5.54 -4.11 -0.63
CA VAL A 86 -6.36 -3.24 0.21
C VAL A 86 -5.66 -3.03 1.55
N ILE A 87 -5.24 -1.81 1.86
CA ILE A 87 -4.64 -1.47 3.15
C ILE A 87 -5.66 -0.89 4.14
N GLN A 88 -6.73 -0.29 3.64
CA GLN A 88 -7.85 0.20 4.43
C GLN A 88 -9.15 0.12 3.60
N SER A 89 -10.23 -0.36 4.21
CA SER A 89 -11.59 -0.36 3.65
C SER A 89 -12.54 0.51 4.51
N GLY A 90 -13.75 0.75 4.03
CA GLY A 90 -14.76 1.52 4.77
C GLY A 90 -14.46 3.02 4.87
N LEU A 91 -13.65 3.56 3.96
CA LEU A 91 -13.44 5.00 3.82
C LEU A 91 -14.68 5.67 3.18
N PRO A 92 -14.93 6.96 3.43
CA PRO A 92 -16.00 7.69 2.76
C PRO A 92 -15.89 7.53 1.24
N PRO A 93 -16.97 7.11 0.54
CA PRO A 93 -16.89 6.73 -0.87
C PRO A 93 -16.42 7.89 -1.74
N CYS A 94 -15.60 7.58 -2.74
CA CYS A 94 -15.21 8.55 -3.76
C CYS A 94 -16.45 9.04 -4.52
N LEU A 95 -16.56 10.36 -4.69
CA LEU A 95 -17.60 10.95 -5.52
C LEU A 95 -17.38 10.55 -6.98
N ASN A 96 -18.47 10.25 -7.70
CA ASN A 96 -18.46 10.01 -9.14
C ASN A 96 -17.40 8.97 -9.61
N GLN A 97 -17.16 7.93 -8.82
CA GLN A 97 -16.16 6.88 -9.12
C GLN A 97 -14.73 7.40 -9.32
N GLN A 98 -14.44 8.62 -8.86
CA GLN A 98 -13.12 9.22 -8.99
C GLN A 98 -12.06 8.37 -8.28
N ARG A 99 -10.87 8.35 -8.86
CA ARG A 99 -9.70 7.67 -8.33
C ARG A 99 -8.56 8.65 -8.16
N ALA A 100 -7.74 8.44 -7.15
CA ALA A 100 -6.58 9.29 -6.86
C ALA A 100 -5.39 8.41 -6.48
N GLY A 101 -4.27 8.59 -7.17
CA GLY A 101 -3.01 7.95 -6.88
C GLY A 101 -2.07 8.87 -6.10
N PHE A 102 -1.27 8.33 -5.19
CA PHE A 102 -0.27 9.06 -4.42
C PHE A 102 1.07 8.33 -4.50
N LYS A 103 2.12 9.01 -5.00
CA LYS A 103 3.46 8.43 -5.13
C LYS A 103 4.29 8.55 -3.84
N ARG A 104 3.88 9.42 -2.92
CA ARG A 104 4.49 9.55 -1.59
C ARG A 104 3.45 9.44 -0.49
N TRP A 105 3.80 8.65 0.52
CA TRP A 105 2.98 8.43 1.71
C TRP A 105 3.83 7.91 2.86
N THR A 106 3.28 8.02 4.07
CA THR A 106 4.01 7.81 5.30
C THR A 106 3.20 7.00 6.30
N ILE A 107 3.85 6.04 6.96
CA ILE A 107 3.33 5.35 8.13
C ILE A 107 3.72 6.14 9.37
N VAL A 108 2.73 6.55 10.15
CA VAL A 108 2.93 7.30 11.39
C VAL A 108 2.28 6.60 12.58
N LEU A 109 2.84 6.84 13.77
CA LEU A 109 2.26 6.46 15.05
C LEU A 109 1.93 7.71 15.87
N GLY A 110 0.83 7.66 16.63
CA GLY A 110 0.39 8.80 17.44
C GLY A 110 -0.11 9.98 16.61
N SER A 111 -0.39 11.10 17.26
CA SER A 111 -0.89 12.34 16.66
C SER A 111 -0.41 13.57 17.42
N GLY A 112 -0.51 14.76 16.82
CA GLY A 112 -0.09 16.01 17.46
C GLY A 112 1.39 15.97 17.86
N LEU A 113 1.68 16.27 19.12
CA LEU A 113 3.04 16.27 19.67
C LEU A 113 3.63 14.85 19.82
N ASP A 114 2.79 13.81 19.87
CA ASP A 114 3.22 12.42 19.96
C ASP A 114 3.42 11.76 18.59
N ARG A 115 3.27 12.52 17.50
CA ARG A 115 3.44 12.01 16.13
C ARG A 115 4.87 11.53 15.93
N ARG A 116 5.01 10.27 15.50
CA ARG A 116 6.28 9.67 15.09
C ARG A 116 6.16 9.09 13.70
N GLU A 117 7.08 9.48 12.84
CA GLU A 117 7.26 8.85 11.54
C GLU A 117 7.95 7.50 11.70
N LEU A 118 7.34 6.45 11.17
CA LEU A 118 7.89 5.09 11.22
C LEU A 118 8.56 4.71 9.90
N PHE A 119 7.92 5.06 8.77
CA PHE A 119 8.40 4.70 7.45
C PHE A 119 7.79 5.61 6.38
N THR A 120 8.57 5.96 5.36
CA THR A 120 8.11 6.77 4.21
C THR A 120 8.38 6.02 2.93
N VAL A 121 7.37 5.94 2.08
CA VAL A 121 7.50 5.46 0.70
C VAL A 121 7.49 6.68 -0.21
N ASP A 122 8.51 6.77 -1.08
CA ASP A 122 8.56 7.75 -2.17
C ASP A 122 8.92 7.02 -3.47
N VAL A 123 8.00 7.09 -4.44
CA VAL A 123 8.16 6.49 -5.77
C VAL A 123 7.92 7.50 -6.89
N THR A 124 8.17 8.80 -6.65
CA THR A 124 7.99 9.86 -7.66
C THR A 124 8.75 9.61 -8.95
N ASP A 125 9.97 9.08 -8.83
CA ASP A 125 10.91 8.88 -9.95
C ASP A 125 10.79 7.49 -10.59
N LYS A 126 9.90 6.63 -10.09
CA LYS A 126 9.74 5.28 -10.62
C LYS A 126 8.70 5.26 -11.75
N PRO A 127 9.01 4.66 -12.91
CA PRO A 127 8.02 4.42 -13.95
C PRO A 127 6.93 3.46 -13.44
N GLY A 128 5.77 3.47 -14.11
CA GLY A 128 4.69 2.51 -13.86
C GLY A 128 5.20 1.07 -13.94
N ALA A 129 4.56 0.16 -13.20
CA ALA A 129 4.96 -1.24 -13.22
C ALA A 129 4.53 -1.89 -14.55
N ASP A 130 5.50 -2.31 -15.37
CA ASP A 130 5.30 -3.18 -16.54
C ASP A 130 4.91 -4.62 -16.13
#